data_AF-A0A136M0M9-F1
#
_entry.id   AF-A0A136M0M9-F1
#
_cell.length_a   1.000
_cell.length_b   1.000
_cell.length_c   1.000
_cell.angle_alpha   90.00
_cell.angle_beta   90.00
_cell.angle_gamma   90.00
#
_symmetry.space_group_name_H-M   'P 1'
#
loop_
_entity.id
_entity.type
_entity.pdbx_description
1 polymer ?
#
loop_
_entity_poly.entity_id
_entity_poly.type
_entity_poly.pdbx_seq_one_letter_code
_entity_poly.pdbx_strand_id
1 'polypeptide(L)'
;MNTDVTITTVGVIYDTEGRLLVTKRAAQEDHAAGVYSYPGGKLEYDGSSDGRDTMFILEDNLRKEIKEETGIETGELTYLSSHAFVKESGSKVVIVAYAAEYVAGEALAVEASEVSEVRWISRDEIDAVIEYESVRIVYRQAADYIAAQNALYHVQLGAMVINEQEEFLLVRYAERPDHLEVPKGALHRSIKGSWEAMEQETARTVFQQTGVEVADGQIPFTDQILMDKERFDTVMQYFICRYQYGTAMIKSPETVTEVVWVHINDIDRSEVNEKDYLMLYKAHDFLSALRT
;
A
#
# COMPACT_ATOMS: atom_id res chain seq x y z
N MET A 1 11.76 -39.87 -25.83
CA MET A 1 12.17 -38.96 -24.73
C MET A 1 10.92 -38.57 -24.00
N ASN A 2 10.87 -38.70 -22.66
CA ASN A 2 9.71 -38.23 -21.91
C ASN A 2 9.66 -36.68 -21.99
N THR A 3 8.58 -36.16 -22.57
CA THR A 3 8.34 -34.73 -22.76
C THR A 3 7.48 -34.14 -21.66
N ASP A 4 7.06 -34.94 -20.68
CA ASP A 4 6.15 -34.51 -19.63
C ASP A 4 6.79 -33.42 -18.76
N VAL A 5 6.09 -32.31 -18.64
CA VAL A 5 6.42 -31.18 -17.78
C VAL A 5 5.34 -31.09 -16.72
N THR A 6 5.76 -31.08 -15.46
CA THR A 6 4.87 -30.76 -14.35
C THR A 6 4.82 -29.25 -14.15
N ILE A 7 3.62 -28.69 -14.06
CA ILE A 7 3.43 -27.28 -13.70
C ILE A 7 3.08 -27.22 -12.21
N THR A 8 3.72 -26.33 -11.48
CA THR A 8 3.49 -26.05 -10.07
C THR A 8 3.21 -24.57 -9.92
N THR A 9 2.14 -24.20 -9.22
CA THR A 9 1.81 -22.81 -8.93
C THR A 9 2.14 -22.50 -7.48
N VAL A 10 2.73 -21.33 -7.23
CA VAL A 10 3.19 -20.93 -5.90
C VAL A 10 2.85 -19.48 -5.59
N GLY A 11 2.57 -19.19 -4.32
CA GLY A 11 2.08 -17.87 -3.89
C GLY A 11 2.98 -17.22 -2.86
N VAL A 12 3.44 -16.01 -3.11
CA VAL A 12 3.98 -15.12 -2.06
C VAL A 12 2.85 -14.22 -1.58
N ILE A 13 2.33 -14.54 -0.39
CA ILE A 13 1.23 -13.79 0.22
C ILE A 13 1.79 -12.73 1.14
N TYR A 14 1.28 -11.51 1.02
CA TYR A 14 1.73 -10.39 1.84
C TYR A 14 0.56 -9.70 2.55
N ASP A 15 0.81 -9.23 3.76
CA ASP A 15 -0.16 -8.43 4.52
C ASP A 15 0.02 -6.92 4.32
N THR A 16 -0.83 -6.14 4.98
CA THR A 16 -0.81 -4.67 4.91
C THR A 16 0.43 -4.04 5.56
N GLU A 17 1.19 -4.80 6.35
CA GLU A 17 2.47 -4.40 6.93
C GLU A 17 3.66 -4.79 6.02
N GLY A 18 3.40 -5.47 4.90
CA GLY A 18 4.42 -5.97 3.98
C GLY A 18 5.15 -7.21 4.50
N ARG A 19 4.62 -7.89 5.53
CA ARG A 19 5.13 -9.19 5.97
C ARG A 19 4.70 -10.25 4.97
N LEU A 20 5.54 -11.27 4.81
CA LEU A 20 5.43 -12.31 3.81
C LEU A 20 5.09 -13.64 4.49
N LEU A 21 4.09 -14.35 3.99
CA LEU A 21 3.71 -15.66 4.50
C LEU A 21 4.71 -16.71 4.03
N VAL A 22 5.18 -17.56 4.94
CA VAL A 22 5.93 -18.78 4.62
C VAL A 22 5.26 -19.98 5.28
N THR A 23 5.30 -21.11 4.59
CA THR A 23 4.85 -22.42 5.09
C THR A 23 6.05 -23.34 5.26
N LYS A 24 6.03 -24.18 6.29
CA LYS A 24 7.08 -25.17 6.54
C LYS A 24 6.56 -26.55 6.15
N ARG A 25 7.18 -27.18 5.16
CA ARG A 25 6.79 -28.52 4.71
C ARG A 25 6.83 -29.50 5.87
N ALA A 26 5.81 -30.34 5.99
CA ALA A 26 5.72 -31.37 7.01
C ALA A 26 6.88 -32.38 6.90
N ALA A 27 7.16 -33.08 8.00
CA ALA A 27 8.28 -34.02 8.07
C ALA A 27 8.09 -35.26 7.17
N GLN A 28 6.85 -35.56 6.79
CA GLN A 28 6.47 -36.71 6.00
C GLN A 28 6.58 -36.50 4.48
N GLU A 29 6.94 -35.29 4.03
CA GLU A 29 7.03 -34.95 2.61
C GLU A 29 8.27 -35.54 1.93
N ASP A 30 8.10 -36.10 0.73
CA ASP A 30 9.15 -36.78 -0.04
C ASP A 30 10.30 -35.84 -0.46
N HIS A 31 10.05 -34.54 -0.51
CA HIS A 31 11.03 -33.52 -0.89
C HIS A 31 11.00 -32.33 0.06
N ALA A 32 12.18 -31.90 0.52
CA ALA A 32 12.40 -30.68 1.31
C ALA A 32 11.62 -30.61 2.65
N ALA A 33 11.39 -31.77 3.29
CA ALA A 33 10.77 -31.87 4.62
C ALA A 33 11.45 -30.93 5.64
N GLY A 34 10.64 -30.14 6.35
CA GLY A 34 11.11 -29.23 7.39
C GLY A 34 11.66 -27.89 6.90
N VAL A 35 11.67 -27.62 5.59
CA VAL A 35 12.17 -26.35 5.03
C VAL A 35 11.00 -25.37 4.81
N TYR A 36 11.24 -24.08 5.06
CA TYR A 36 10.28 -23.01 4.76
C TYR A 36 10.26 -22.70 3.25
N SER A 37 9.06 -22.55 2.71
CA SER A 37 8.78 -22.20 1.33
C SER A 37 7.50 -21.35 1.23
N TYR A 38 7.14 -20.97 0.00
CA TYR A 38 5.82 -20.46 -0.34
C TYR A 38 4.77 -21.58 -0.33
N PRO A 39 3.50 -21.28 0.01
CA PRO A 39 2.39 -22.19 -0.23
C PRO A 39 2.17 -22.41 -1.72
N GLY A 40 1.62 -23.57 -2.06
CA GLY A 40 1.25 -23.91 -3.42
C GLY A 40 1.65 -25.32 -3.82
N GLY A 41 1.02 -25.80 -4.88
CA GLY A 41 1.10 -27.20 -5.27
C GLY A 41 1.11 -27.41 -6.77
N LYS A 42 1.10 -28.69 -7.13
CA LYS A 42 1.10 -29.14 -8.52
C LYS A 42 -0.26 -28.83 -9.15
N LEU A 43 -0.25 -28.33 -10.38
CA LEU A 43 -1.49 -28.20 -11.14
C LEU A 43 -2.11 -29.58 -11.38
N GLU A 44 -3.30 -29.81 -10.83
CA GLU A 44 -4.13 -30.96 -11.15
C GLU A 44 -5.11 -30.60 -12.27
N TYR A 45 -4.84 -31.08 -13.48
CA TYR A 45 -5.72 -30.91 -14.64
C TYR A 45 -5.85 -32.24 -15.37
N ASP A 46 -7.08 -32.76 -15.43
CA ASP A 46 -7.39 -34.07 -16.02
C ASP A 46 -7.78 -34.00 -17.51
N GLY A 47 -7.83 -32.80 -18.08
CA GLY A 47 -8.17 -32.58 -19.48
C GLY A 47 -9.67 -32.60 -19.79
N SER A 48 -10.55 -32.70 -18.78
CA SER A 48 -11.99 -32.63 -18.96
C SER A 48 -12.50 -31.19 -18.79
N SER A 49 -13.12 -30.60 -19.81
CA SER A 49 -13.71 -29.25 -19.70
C SER A 49 -14.60 -28.88 -20.89
N ASP A 50 -15.75 -28.28 -20.62
CA ASP A 50 -16.63 -27.58 -21.53
C ASP A 50 -16.35 -26.06 -21.54
N GLY A 51 -15.17 -25.69 -22.05
CA GLY A 51 -14.84 -24.35 -22.60
C GLY A 51 -14.73 -23.17 -21.63
N ARG A 52 -15.58 -23.05 -20.60
CA ARG A 52 -15.46 -22.00 -19.55
C ARG A 52 -14.57 -22.44 -18.39
N ASP A 53 -14.53 -23.75 -18.10
CA ASP A 53 -13.73 -24.35 -17.02
C ASP A 53 -12.23 -24.52 -17.38
N THR A 54 -11.71 -23.72 -18.31
CA THR A 54 -10.30 -23.79 -18.78
C THR A 54 -9.51 -22.49 -18.65
N MET A 55 -10.16 -21.41 -18.24
CA MET A 55 -9.47 -20.14 -17.98
C MET A 55 -9.07 -20.06 -16.51
N PHE A 56 -7.96 -19.38 -16.22
CA PHE A 56 -7.46 -19.14 -14.87
C PHE A 56 -7.13 -20.38 -14.03
N ILE A 57 -6.91 -21.53 -14.67
CA ILE A 57 -6.64 -22.81 -13.99
C ILE A 57 -5.43 -22.75 -13.05
N LEU A 58 -4.45 -21.88 -13.32
CA LEU A 58 -3.26 -21.71 -12.48
C LEU A 58 -3.62 -20.94 -11.21
N GLU A 59 -4.37 -19.86 -11.38
CA GLU A 59 -4.86 -19.00 -10.32
C GLU A 59 -5.83 -19.76 -9.40
N ASP A 60 -6.76 -20.51 -9.98
CA ASP A 60 -7.74 -21.31 -9.23
C ASP A 60 -7.06 -22.44 -8.45
N ASN A 61 -6.11 -23.15 -9.08
CA ASN A 61 -5.29 -24.15 -8.39
C ASN A 61 -4.55 -23.53 -7.21
N LEU A 62 -3.89 -22.39 -7.41
CA LEU A 62 -3.12 -21.74 -6.37
C LEU A 62 -4.01 -21.24 -5.21
N ARG A 63 -5.18 -20.66 -5.49
CA ARG A 63 -6.13 -20.24 -4.45
C ARG A 63 -6.60 -21.40 -3.60
N LYS A 64 -6.88 -22.54 -4.22
CA LYS A 64 -7.27 -23.77 -3.53
C LYS A 64 -6.15 -24.22 -2.59
N GLU A 65 -4.93 -24.36 -3.11
CA GLU A 65 -3.74 -24.79 -2.35
C GLU A 65 -3.47 -23.87 -1.15
N ILE A 66 -3.49 -22.55 -1.35
CA ILE A 66 -3.28 -21.59 -0.24
C ILE A 66 -4.35 -21.78 0.84
N LYS A 67 -5.61 -21.94 0.45
CA LYS A 67 -6.71 -22.11 1.40
C LYS A 67 -6.61 -23.43 2.16
N GLU A 68 -6.26 -24.51 1.49
CA GLU A 68 -6.10 -25.86 2.06
C GLU A 68 -4.87 -25.95 2.97
N GLU A 69 -3.75 -25.34 2.61
CA GLU A 69 -2.52 -25.37 3.41
C GLU A 69 -2.59 -24.41 4.61
N THR A 70 -3.18 -23.22 4.42
CA THR A 70 -2.99 -22.08 5.35
C THR A 70 -4.26 -21.50 5.95
N GLY A 71 -5.44 -21.86 5.42
CA GLY A 71 -6.73 -21.28 5.85
C GLY A 71 -6.97 -19.83 5.41
N ILE A 72 -6.07 -19.27 4.59
CA ILE A 72 -6.10 -17.86 4.16
C ILE A 72 -6.86 -17.69 2.84
N GLU A 73 -7.54 -16.55 2.72
CA GLU A 73 -8.09 -16.05 1.46
C GLU A 73 -7.25 -14.87 0.95
N THR A 74 -7.04 -14.83 -0.37
CA THR A 74 -6.15 -13.85 -1.01
C THR A 74 -6.89 -12.97 -2.01
N GLY A 75 -6.34 -11.78 -2.27
CA GLY A 75 -6.79 -10.86 -3.31
C GLY A 75 -6.45 -11.35 -4.71
N GLU A 76 -6.37 -10.44 -5.68
CA GLU A 76 -5.98 -10.78 -7.05
C GLU A 76 -4.55 -11.32 -7.11
N LEU A 77 -4.37 -12.43 -7.84
CA LEU A 77 -3.06 -13.04 -8.06
C LEU A 77 -2.34 -12.32 -9.18
N THR A 78 -1.17 -11.76 -8.87
CA THR A 78 -0.31 -11.07 -9.84
C THR A 78 0.88 -11.96 -10.17
N TYR A 79 1.07 -12.28 -11.45
CA TYR A 79 2.25 -13.03 -11.89
C TYR A 79 3.54 -12.28 -11.51
N LEU A 80 4.47 -12.98 -10.86
CA LEU A 80 5.79 -12.45 -10.52
C LEU A 80 6.85 -12.95 -11.50
N SER A 81 7.01 -14.27 -11.57
CA SER A 81 8.06 -14.91 -12.34
C SER A 81 7.76 -16.38 -12.57
N SER A 82 8.58 -17.00 -13.41
CA SER A 82 8.58 -18.45 -13.58
C SER A 82 10.00 -18.96 -13.70
N HIS A 83 10.22 -20.19 -13.26
CA HIS A 83 11.50 -20.87 -13.38
C HIS A 83 11.29 -22.37 -13.54
N ALA A 84 12.31 -23.07 -14.02
CA ALA A 84 12.22 -24.50 -14.28
C ALA A 84 13.45 -25.24 -13.75
N PHE A 85 13.25 -26.49 -13.35
CA PHE A 85 14.32 -27.39 -12.95
C PHE A 85 14.00 -28.83 -13.33
N VAL A 86 15.01 -29.70 -13.24
CA VAL A 86 14.87 -31.14 -13.47
C VAL A 86 15.17 -31.86 -12.17
N LYS A 87 14.23 -32.68 -11.69
CA LYS A 87 14.42 -33.53 -10.51
C LYS A 87 15.49 -34.58 -10.79
N GLU A 88 16.08 -35.16 -9.73
CA GLU A 88 17.01 -36.30 -9.87
C GLU A 88 16.39 -37.50 -10.61
N SER A 89 15.07 -37.66 -10.52
CA SER A 89 14.29 -38.66 -11.27
C SER A 89 14.25 -38.42 -12.79
N GLY A 90 14.72 -37.27 -13.27
CA GLY A 90 14.62 -36.82 -14.65
C GLY A 90 13.30 -36.10 -14.99
N SER A 91 12.37 -35.96 -14.04
CA SER A 91 11.12 -35.22 -14.23
C SER A 91 11.37 -33.72 -14.36
N LYS A 92 10.77 -33.09 -15.37
CA LYS A 92 10.87 -31.63 -15.60
C LYS A 92 9.75 -30.90 -14.87
N VAL A 93 10.09 -29.82 -14.18
CA VAL A 93 9.14 -29.02 -13.41
C VAL A 93 9.26 -27.55 -13.84
N VAL A 94 8.12 -26.90 -14.04
CA VAL A 94 7.99 -25.45 -14.21
C VAL A 94 7.22 -24.91 -13.02
N ILE A 95 7.81 -23.96 -12.30
CA ILE A 95 7.17 -23.22 -11.23
C ILE A 95 6.69 -21.88 -11.79
N VAL A 96 5.43 -21.54 -11.55
CA VAL A 96 4.82 -20.25 -11.85
C VAL A 96 4.49 -19.56 -10.52
N ALA A 97 5.16 -18.45 -10.25
CA ALA A 97 5.04 -17.72 -8.99
C ALA A 97 4.13 -16.50 -9.14
N TYR A 98 3.25 -16.33 -8.15
CA TYR A 98 2.34 -15.19 -8.04
C TYR A 98 2.54 -14.46 -6.71
N ALA A 99 2.22 -13.18 -6.66
CA ALA A 99 2.01 -12.40 -5.44
C ALA A 99 0.52 -12.15 -5.23
N ALA A 100 0.07 -12.13 -3.98
CA ALA A 100 -1.26 -11.63 -3.65
C ALA A 100 -1.33 -11.02 -2.24
N GLU A 101 -2.20 -10.04 -2.09
CA GLU A 101 -2.55 -9.46 -0.79
C GLU A 101 -3.35 -10.47 0.03
N TYR A 102 -3.06 -10.56 1.33
CA TYR A 102 -3.89 -11.24 2.30
C TYR A 102 -5.23 -10.51 2.46
N VAL A 103 -6.35 -11.24 2.40
CA VAL A 103 -7.70 -10.68 2.52
C VAL A 103 -8.38 -11.08 3.82
N ALA A 104 -8.36 -12.38 4.16
CA ALA A 104 -9.06 -12.91 5.32
C ALA A 104 -8.49 -14.28 5.74
N GLY A 105 -8.98 -14.82 6.86
CA GLY A 105 -8.60 -16.11 7.41
C GLY A 105 -7.74 -16.00 8.68
N GLU A 106 -7.31 -17.14 9.21
CA GLU A 106 -6.28 -17.18 10.25
C GLU A 106 -5.13 -18.03 9.69
N ALA A 107 -3.91 -17.48 9.72
CA ALA A 107 -2.73 -18.13 9.16
C ALA A 107 -2.32 -19.35 10.00
N LEU A 108 -2.88 -20.51 9.69
CA LEU A 108 -2.71 -21.74 10.44
C LEU A 108 -2.28 -22.87 9.52
N ALA A 109 -1.48 -23.81 10.01
CA ALA A 109 -1.23 -25.06 9.31
C ALA A 109 -2.52 -25.90 9.33
N VAL A 110 -3.32 -25.84 8.26
CA VAL A 110 -4.63 -26.51 8.20
C VAL A 110 -4.45 -28.00 7.88
N GLU A 111 -3.69 -28.32 6.82
CA GLU A 111 -3.31 -29.68 6.47
C GLU A 111 -1.95 -30.05 7.08
N ALA A 112 -1.96 -30.48 8.34
CA ALA A 112 -0.76 -30.78 9.12
C ALA A 112 0.14 -31.88 8.51
N SER A 113 -0.41 -32.71 7.60
CA SER A 113 0.34 -33.71 6.84
C SER A 113 1.22 -33.11 5.76
N GLU A 114 0.94 -31.91 5.28
CA GLU A 114 1.67 -31.23 4.20
C GLU A 114 2.43 -30.02 4.72
N VAL A 115 1.83 -29.27 5.65
CA VAL A 115 2.40 -28.08 6.27
C VAL A 115 2.42 -28.25 7.78
N SER A 116 3.61 -28.18 8.37
CA SER A 116 3.79 -28.29 9.83
C SER A 116 3.73 -26.95 10.56
N GLU A 117 3.94 -25.84 9.85
CA GLU A 117 3.98 -24.51 10.42
C GLU A 117 3.66 -23.47 9.35
N VAL A 118 2.93 -22.43 9.73
CA VAL A 118 2.67 -21.24 8.92
C VAL A 118 3.11 -20.03 9.72
N ARG A 119 3.87 -19.11 9.11
CA ARG A 119 4.28 -17.88 9.80
C ARG A 119 4.46 -16.71 8.85
N TRP A 120 4.38 -15.52 9.43
CA TRP A 120 4.71 -14.26 8.77
C TRP A 120 6.16 -13.90 9.04
N ILE A 121 6.88 -13.44 8.01
CA ILE A 121 8.25 -12.95 8.11
C ILE A 121 8.39 -11.58 7.46
N SER A 122 9.29 -10.76 7.96
CA SER A 122 9.68 -9.50 7.32
C SER A 122 10.66 -9.73 6.15
N ARG A 123 10.86 -8.70 5.33
CA ARG A 123 11.86 -8.71 4.24
C ARG A 123 13.27 -9.04 4.75
N ASP A 124 13.65 -8.53 5.91
CA ASP A 124 14.98 -8.71 6.49
C ASP A 124 15.21 -10.14 7.01
N GLU A 125 14.13 -10.89 7.25
CA GLU A 125 14.18 -12.27 7.72
C GLU A 125 14.33 -13.29 6.58
N ILE A 126 14.08 -12.92 5.32
CA ILE A 126 14.10 -13.84 4.15
C ILE A 126 15.35 -14.73 4.15
N ASP A 127 16.53 -14.14 4.34
CA ASP A 127 17.81 -14.85 4.29
C ASP A 127 18.11 -15.71 5.52
N ALA A 128 17.50 -15.39 6.66
CA ALA A 128 17.63 -16.18 7.89
C ALA A 128 16.65 -17.35 7.92
N VAL A 129 15.52 -17.23 7.22
CA VAL A 129 14.38 -18.17 7.32
C VAL A 129 14.36 -19.17 6.18
N ILE A 130 14.55 -18.71 4.96
CA ILE A 130 14.38 -19.52 3.76
C ILE A 130 15.75 -20.11 3.41
N GLU A 131 15.86 -21.41 3.23
CA GLU A 131 17.16 -22.06 2.99
C GLU A 131 17.51 -22.11 1.49
N TYR A 132 16.54 -22.37 0.62
CA TYR A 132 16.77 -22.53 -0.81
C TYR A 132 16.86 -21.19 -1.53
N GLU A 133 17.95 -20.98 -2.28
CA GLU A 133 18.19 -19.74 -3.02
C GLU A 133 17.12 -19.46 -4.07
N SER A 134 16.60 -20.48 -4.76
CA SER A 134 15.52 -20.32 -5.74
C SER A 134 14.25 -19.74 -5.09
N VAL A 135 13.95 -20.14 -3.85
CA VAL A 135 12.82 -19.63 -3.08
C VAL A 135 13.10 -18.20 -2.61
N ARG A 136 14.31 -17.93 -2.09
CA ARG A 136 14.74 -16.56 -1.69
C ARG A 136 14.60 -15.56 -2.82
N ILE A 137 15.02 -15.92 -4.04
CA ILE A 137 14.93 -15.04 -5.20
C ILE A 137 13.47 -14.62 -5.45
N VAL A 138 12.52 -15.56 -5.40
CA VAL A 138 11.10 -15.26 -5.59
C VAL A 138 10.55 -14.36 -4.47
N TYR A 139 10.90 -14.64 -3.21
CA TYR A 139 10.47 -13.77 -2.09
C TYR A 139 11.08 -12.38 -2.16
N ARG A 140 12.34 -12.22 -2.56
CA ARG A 140 12.97 -10.91 -2.78
C ARG A 140 12.30 -10.16 -3.92
N GLN A 141 12.00 -10.83 -5.04
CA GLN A 141 11.24 -10.25 -6.15
C GLN A 141 9.86 -9.75 -5.70
N ALA A 142 9.16 -10.55 -4.89
CA ALA A 142 7.88 -10.15 -4.31
C ALA A 142 8.05 -8.95 -3.37
N ALA A 143 9.04 -8.96 -2.48
CA ALA A 143 9.31 -7.86 -1.57
C ALA A 143 9.64 -6.56 -2.31
N ASP A 144 10.43 -6.63 -3.38
CA ASP A 144 10.75 -5.48 -4.23
C ASP A 144 9.53 -5.00 -5.01
N TYR A 145 8.69 -5.91 -5.51
CA TYR A 145 7.40 -5.60 -6.14
C TYR A 145 6.48 -4.87 -5.16
N ILE A 146 6.31 -5.38 -3.94
CA ILE A 146 5.47 -4.77 -2.89
C ILE A 146 6.02 -3.39 -2.50
N ALA A 147 7.34 -3.27 -2.32
CA ALA A 147 7.98 -1.99 -2.02
C ALA A 147 7.76 -0.97 -3.15
N ALA A 148 7.83 -1.40 -4.42
CA ALA A 148 7.55 -0.54 -5.58
C ALA A 148 6.07 -0.13 -5.66
N GLN A 149 5.13 -1.03 -5.35
CA GLN A 149 3.70 -0.71 -5.26
C GLN A 149 3.40 0.28 -4.14
N ASN A 150 4.03 0.11 -2.98
CA ASN A 150 3.94 1.08 -1.87
C ASN A 150 4.59 2.43 -2.20
N ALA A 151 5.57 2.45 -3.11
CA ALA A 151 6.19 3.69 -3.61
C ALA A 151 5.39 4.37 -4.74
N LEU A 152 4.36 3.72 -5.31
CA LEU A 152 3.73 4.15 -6.56
C LEU A 152 2.64 5.23 -6.41
N TYR A 153 2.24 5.62 -5.18
CA TYR A 153 1.35 6.76 -4.98
C TYR A 153 1.68 7.53 -3.70
N HIS A 154 2.63 8.47 -3.77
CA HIS A 154 2.71 9.51 -2.74
C HIS A 154 1.58 10.52 -2.98
N VAL A 155 0.48 10.39 -2.25
CA VAL A 155 -0.52 11.47 -2.21
C VAL A 155 -0.12 12.40 -1.08
N GLN A 156 0.34 13.60 -1.44
CA GLN A 156 0.47 14.68 -0.48
C GLN A 156 -0.90 15.30 -0.24
N LEU A 157 -1.19 15.54 1.03
CA LEU A 157 -2.45 16.11 1.51
C LEU A 157 -2.15 17.50 2.06
N GLY A 158 -2.79 18.53 1.54
CA GLY A 158 -2.69 19.91 2.05
C GLY A 158 -3.98 20.37 2.72
N ALA A 159 -3.89 20.94 3.91
CA ALA A 159 -5.05 21.38 4.69
C ALA A 159 -5.20 22.91 4.67
N MET A 160 -6.14 23.44 3.87
CA MET A 160 -6.52 24.85 3.94
C MET A 160 -7.51 25.04 5.07
N VAL A 161 -6.99 25.16 6.29
CA VAL A 161 -7.81 25.36 7.48
C VAL A 161 -8.22 26.83 7.58
N ILE A 162 -9.52 27.10 7.60
CA ILE A 162 -10.08 28.45 7.69
C ILE A 162 -10.97 28.59 8.93
N ASN A 163 -10.87 29.74 9.61
CA ASN A 163 -11.73 30.09 10.75
C ASN A 163 -12.88 31.05 10.36
N GLU A 164 -13.71 31.44 11.33
CA GLU A 164 -14.85 32.35 11.09
C GLU A 164 -14.42 33.78 10.72
N GLN A 165 -13.17 34.15 11.03
CA GLN A 165 -12.57 35.45 10.75
C GLN A 165 -11.91 35.51 9.36
N GLU A 166 -12.08 34.49 8.52
CA GLU A 166 -11.43 34.37 7.20
C GLU A 166 -9.90 34.34 7.25
N GLU A 167 -9.37 33.85 8.38
CA GLU A 167 -7.94 33.58 8.54
C GLU A 167 -7.64 32.14 8.19
N PHE A 168 -6.56 31.94 7.43
CA PHE A 168 -6.02 30.63 7.12
C PHE A 168 -4.88 30.27 8.07
N LEU A 169 -4.86 29.00 8.50
CA LEU A 169 -3.77 28.45 9.29
C LEU A 169 -2.59 28.12 8.37
N LEU A 170 -1.44 28.74 8.63
CA LEU A 170 -0.21 28.51 7.91
C LEU A 170 0.90 28.05 8.86
N VAL A 171 1.85 27.31 8.31
CA VAL A 171 3.02 26.79 9.02
C VAL A 171 4.29 27.10 8.25
N ARG A 172 5.41 27.28 8.97
CA ARG A 172 6.74 27.31 8.36
C ARG A 172 7.45 26.01 8.65
N TYR A 173 7.90 25.33 7.61
CA TYR A 173 8.67 24.09 7.75
C TYR A 173 10.15 24.38 7.95
N ALA A 174 10.81 23.63 8.84
CA ALA A 174 12.23 23.77 9.12
C ALA A 174 13.10 23.56 7.86
N GLU A 175 12.69 22.64 6.98
CA GLU A 175 13.38 22.34 5.72
C GLU A 175 13.11 23.38 4.61
N ARG A 176 12.08 24.20 4.78
CA ARG A 176 11.63 25.21 3.81
C ARG A 176 11.35 26.54 4.52
N PRO A 177 12.40 27.19 5.07
CA PRO A 177 12.23 28.34 5.94
C PRO A 177 11.79 29.61 5.20
N ASP A 178 11.92 29.67 3.87
CA ASP A 178 11.68 30.88 3.09
C ASP A 178 10.20 31.24 2.98
N HIS A 179 9.30 30.25 3.12
CA HIS A 179 7.87 30.44 2.89
C HIS A 179 7.01 29.80 3.99
N LEU A 180 5.85 30.42 4.21
CA LEU A 180 4.70 29.80 4.86
C LEU A 180 4.00 28.87 3.87
N GLU A 181 3.45 27.79 4.40
CA GLU A 181 2.72 26.77 3.67
C GLU A 181 1.47 26.37 4.45
N VAL A 182 0.50 25.76 3.77
CA VAL A 182 -0.58 25.06 4.48
C VAL A 182 -0.01 23.81 5.20
N PRO A 183 -0.59 23.37 6.33
CA PRO A 183 -0.24 22.09 6.93
C PRO A 183 -0.36 20.95 5.90
N LYS A 184 0.74 20.21 5.71
CA LYS A 184 0.88 19.14 4.72
C LYS A 184 1.28 17.84 5.38
N GLY A 185 0.63 16.78 4.92
CA GLY A 185 0.89 15.39 5.28
C GLY A 185 1.08 14.56 4.01
N ALA A 186 1.45 13.30 4.18
CA ALA A 186 1.60 12.39 3.06
C ALA A 186 1.03 11.04 3.41
N LEU A 187 0.25 10.51 2.48
CA LEU A 187 -0.43 9.25 2.60
C LEU A 187 0.34 8.20 1.80
N HIS A 188 0.84 7.19 2.51
CA HIS A 188 1.80 6.21 2.00
C HIS A 188 1.22 4.79 1.87
N ARG A 189 -0.09 4.60 2.07
CA ARG A 189 -0.72 3.26 2.11
C ARG A 189 -1.68 3.05 0.94
N SER A 190 -1.77 1.81 0.48
CA SER A 190 -2.88 1.33 -0.34
C SER A 190 -4.19 1.57 0.41
N ILE A 191 -5.04 2.47 -0.09
CA ILE A 191 -6.36 2.70 0.50
C ILE A 191 -7.41 2.02 -0.36
N LYS A 192 -7.91 0.88 0.14
CA LYS A 192 -9.32 0.55 -0.03
C LYS A 192 -10.13 1.49 0.87
N GLY A 193 -10.95 2.38 0.28
CA GLY A 193 -11.78 3.37 1.01
C GLY A 193 -11.31 4.83 0.88
N SER A 194 -11.17 5.30 -0.36
CA SER A 194 -10.34 6.41 -0.86
C SER A 194 -10.61 7.84 -0.36
N TRP A 195 -11.53 8.08 0.57
CA TRP A 195 -11.93 9.46 0.95
C TRP A 195 -11.79 9.73 2.45
N GLU A 196 -12.47 8.94 3.27
CA GLU A 196 -12.48 9.08 4.73
C GLU A 196 -11.06 8.97 5.32
N ALA A 197 -10.22 8.10 4.76
CA ALA A 197 -8.84 7.95 5.22
C ALA A 197 -7.96 9.16 4.84
N MET A 198 -8.23 9.85 3.73
CA MET A 198 -7.55 11.10 3.38
C MET A 198 -8.02 12.26 4.28
N GLU A 199 -9.32 12.32 4.59
CA GLU A 199 -9.88 13.29 5.55
C GLU A 199 -9.25 13.12 6.95
N GLN A 200 -9.23 11.88 7.45
CA GLN A 200 -8.65 11.55 8.75
C GLN A 200 -7.15 11.86 8.80
N GLU A 201 -6.40 11.52 7.76
CA GLU A 201 -4.97 11.81 7.69
C GLU A 201 -4.70 13.32 7.63
N THR A 202 -5.53 14.07 6.90
CA THR A 202 -5.46 15.53 6.84
C THR A 202 -5.73 16.14 8.22
N ALA A 203 -6.81 15.75 8.89
CA ALA A 203 -7.15 16.23 10.23
C ALA A 203 -6.06 15.88 11.26
N ARG A 204 -5.55 14.64 11.20
CA ARG A 204 -4.45 14.16 12.04
C ARG A 204 -3.18 15.00 11.85
N THR A 205 -2.84 15.31 10.60
CA THR A 205 -1.68 16.14 10.27
C THR A 205 -1.81 17.54 10.85
N VAL A 206 -2.96 18.20 10.66
CA VAL A 206 -3.21 19.53 11.23
C VAL A 206 -3.05 19.51 12.74
N PHE A 207 -3.69 18.56 13.42
CA PHE A 207 -3.61 18.46 14.88
C PHE A 207 -2.19 18.20 15.37
N GLN A 208 -1.45 17.28 14.73
CA GLN A 208 -0.10 16.93 15.12
C GLN A 208 0.91 18.06 14.90
N GLN A 209 0.74 18.88 13.85
CA GLN A 209 1.64 19.99 13.57
C GLN A 209 1.30 21.24 14.40
N THR A 210 0.00 21.51 14.60
CA THR A 210 -0.48 22.84 15.02
C THR A 210 -1.35 22.84 16.29
N GLY A 211 -1.82 21.67 16.75
CA GLY A 211 -2.75 21.56 17.89
C GLY A 211 -4.18 22.02 17.59
N VAL A 212 -4.49 22.35 16.34
CA VAL A 212 -5.83 22.72 15.86
C VAL A 212 -6.59 21.47 15.44
N GLU A 213 -7.86 21.38 15.84
CA GLU A 213 -8.80 20.38 15.31
C GLU A 213 -9.70 21.01 14.25
N VAL A 214 -9.97 20.23 13.20
CA VAL A 214 -10.82 20.61 12.07
C VAL A 214 -12.11 19.81 12.10
N ALA A 215 -13.21 20.46 11.73
CA ALA A 215 -14.51 19.82 11.68
C ALA A 215 -14.59 18.76 10.57
N ASP A 216 -15.44 17.76 10.80
CA ASP A 216 -15.81 16.76 9.80
C ASP A 216 -16.40 17.39 8.52
N GLY A 217 -16.32 16.64 7.42
CA GLY A 217 -16.80 17.06 6.10
C GLY A 217 -15.87 18.09 5.48
N GLN A 218 -14.57 17.77 5.44
CA GLN A 218 -13.58 18.53 4.71
C GLN A 218 -13.89 18.44 3.20
N ILE A 219 -13.67 19.52 2.45
CA ILE A 219 -14.09 19.59 1.04
C ILE A 219 -12.88 19.31 0.16
N PRO A 220 -12.92 18.31 -0.76
CA PRO A 220 -11.85 18.10 -1.73
C PRO A 220 -11.73 19.35 -2.60
N PHE A 221 -10.53 19.88 -2.71
CA PHE A 221 -10.30 21.08 -3.50
C PHE A 221 -8.94 20.98 -4.17
N THR A 222 -8.90 20.71 -5.47
CA THR A 222 -7.65 20.69 -6.23
C THR A 222 -7.93 21.10 -7.67
N ASP A 223 -7.00 21.82 -8.28
CA ASP A 223 -7.07 22.25 -9.68
C ASP A 223 -6.15 21.43 -10.59
N GLN A 224 -5.58 20.34 -10.08
CA GLN A 224 -4.65 19.51 -10.84
C GLN A 224 -5.38 18.75 -11.96
N ILE A 225 -5.02 19.07 -13.20
CA ILE A 225 -5.42 18.31 -14.38
C ILE A 225 -4.55 17.05 -14.43
N LEU A 226 -5.15 15.90 -14.14
CA LEU A 226 -4.50 14.58 -14.15
C LEU A 226 -4.45 13.93 -15.56
N MET A 227 -4.94 14.62 -16.59
CA MET A 227 -5.04 14.07 -17.95
C MET A 227 -3.64 14.00 -18.61
N ASP A 228 -3.32 12.84 -19.20
CA ASP A 228 -2.15 12.55 -20.05
C ASP A 228 -0.76 12.34 -19.39
N LYS A 229 -0.67 11.96 -18.11
CA LYS A 229 0.62 11.52 -17.53
C LYS A 229 0.56 10.09 -17.03
N GLU A 230 1.35 9.22 -17.67
CA GLU A 230 1.46 7.79 -17.34
C GLU A 230 2.28 7.50 -16.06
N ARG A 231 2.95 8.52 -15.48
CA ARG A 231 3.70 8.44 -14.23
C ARG A 231 3.66 9.77 -13.47
N PHE A 232 3.43 9.69 -12.16
CA PHE A 232 3.61 10.80 -11.21
C PHE A 232 4.43 10.30 -10.03
N ASP A 233 5.44 11.06 -9.61
CA ASP A 233 6.18 10.78 -8.38
C ASP A 233 5.37 11.20 -7.12
N THR A 234 4.46 12.18 -7.25
CA THR A 234 3.58 12.66 -6.17
C THR A 234 2.34 13.36 -6.74
N VAL A 235 1.15 13.10 -6.16
CA VAL A 235 -0.10 13.84 -6.43
C VAL A 235 -0.42 14.70 -5.22
N MET A 236 -0.84 15.96 -5.41
CA MET A 236 -1.26 16.82 -4.30
C MET A 236 -2.79 16.96 -4.30
N GLN A 237 -3.41 16.57 -3.20
CA GLN A 237 -4.82 16.82 -2.91
C GLN A 237 -4.92 17.86 -1.79
N TYR A 238 -5.60 18.98 -2.03
CA TYR A 238 -5.94 19.89 -0.93
C TYR A 238 -7.36 19.63 -0.41
N PHE A 239 -7.55 19.97 0.85
CA PHE A 239 -8.85 19.99 1.50
C PHE A 239 -9.12 21.38 2.06
N ILE A 240 -10.33 21.89 1.86
CA ILE A 240 -10.83 23.01 2.65
C ILE A 240 -11.31 22.43 3.97
N CYS A 241 -10.70 22.87 5.07
CA CYS A 241 -10.99 22.39 6.41
C CYS A 241 -11.58 23.54 7.23
N ARG A 242 -12.71 23.32 7.91
CA ARG A 242 -13.25 24.30 8.85
C ARG A 242 -12.57 24.13 10.20
N TYR A 243 -12.05 25.21 10.77
CA TYR A 243 -11.60 25.22 12.16
C TYR A 243 -12.75 24.81 13.09
N GLN A 244 -12.48 23.93 14.06
CA GLN A 244 -13.46 23.53 15.08
C GLN A 244 -13.04 24.00 16.48
N TYR A 245 -11.83 23.62 16.93
CA TYR A 245 -11.30 24.03 18.23
C TYR A 245 -9.77 23.90 18.31
N GLY A 246 -9.20 24.36 19.42
CA GLY A 246 -7.77 24.23 19.72
C GLY A 246 -7.06 25.59 19.79
N THR A 247 -5.79 25.58 20.15
CA THR A 247 -4.95 26.79 20.11
C THR A 247 -3.78 26.49 19.20
N ALA A 248 -3.63 27.31 18.16
CA ALA A 248 -2.54 27.18 17.22
C ALA A 248 -1.19 27.34 17.94
N MET A 249 -0.41 26.27 17.94
CA MET A 249 0.89 26.19 18.58
C MET A 249 1.75 25.13 17.89
N ILE A 250 3.06 25.27 17.95
CA ILE A 250 3.99 24.27 17.40
C ILE A 250 3.88 22.98 18.22
N LYS A 251 3.41 21.89 17.59
CA LYS A 251 3.30 20.56 18.21
C LYS A 251 4.33 19.57 17.67
N SER A 252 4.88 19.85 16.49
CA SER A 252 5.97 19.11 15.84
C SER A 252 7.20 20.01 15.62
N PRO A 253 7.93 20.40 16.68
CA PRO A 253 9.08 21.32 16.58
C PRO A 253 10.25 20.76 15.74
N GLU A 254 10.28 19.45 15.51
CA GLU A 254 11.24 18.78 14.64
C GLU A 254 11.03 19.06 13.15
N THR A 255 9.83 19.50 12.74
CA THR A 255 9.50 19.79 11.33
C THR A 255 8.91 21.17 11.12
N VAL A 256 8.28 21.77 12.13
CA VAL A 256 7.58 23.06 12.06
C VAL A 256 8.23 24.07 12.99
N THR A 257 8.56 25.25 12.47
CA THR A 257 9.21 26.34 13.21
C THR A 257 8.27 27.51 13.51
N GLU A 258 7.12 27.58 12.83
CA GLU A 258 6.12 28.64 13.00
C GLU A 258 4.73 28.08 12.72
N VAL A 259 3.73 28.54 13.48
CA VAL A 259 2.31 28.30 13.24
C VAL A 259 1.59 29.65 13.41
N VAL A 260 0.85 30.09 12.39
CA VAL A 260 0.26 31.43 12.35
C VAL A 260 -1.10 31.42 11.64
N TRP A 261 -2.03 32.25 12.13
CA TRP A 261 -3.27 32.57 11.42
C TRP A 261 -3.04 33.85 10.61
N VAL A 262 -3.38 33.82 9.32
CA VAL A 262 -3.24 34.98 8.43
C VAL A 262 -4.55 35.22 7.71
N HIS A 263 -5.11 36.42 7.85
CA HIS A 263 -6.30 36.84 7.13
C HIS A 263 -6.04 36.82 5.62
N ILE A 264 -6.99 36.33 4.81
CA ILE A 264 -6.80 36.18 3.34
C ILE A 264 -6.32 37.47 2.64
N ASN A 265 -6.81 38.63 3.08
CA ASN A 265 -6.41 39.93 2.53
C ASN A 265 -5.00 40.38 2.93
N ASP A 266 -4.41 39.78 3.97
CA ASP A 266 -3.09 40.11 4.50
C ASP A 266 -2.02 39.10 4.07
N ILE A 267 -2.38 38.07 3.29
CA ILE A 267 -1.44 37.08 2.76
C ILE A 267 -0.58 37.73 1.67
N ASP A 268 0.71 37.94 1.95
CA ASP A 268 1.69 38.36 0.95
C ASP A 268 2.13 37.17 0.08
N ARG A 269 1.99 37.31 -1.25
CA ARG A 269 2.41 36.30 -2.23
C ARG A 269 3.90 35.93 -2.13
N SER A 270 4.74 36.84 -1.67
CA SER A 270 6.17 36.57 -1.50
C SER A 270 6.50 35.75 -0.25
N GLU A 271 5.61 35.75 0.75
CA GLU A 271 5.80 35.06 2.03
C GLU A 271 5.19 33.65 2.04
N VAL A 272 4.27 33.33 1.12
CA VAL A 272 3.61 32.01 1.02
C VAL A 272 4.08 31.26 -0.23
N ASN A 273 4.20 29.94 -0.13
CA ASN A 273 4.49 29.10 -1.29
C ASN A 273 3.51 29.38 -2.43
N GLU A 274 4.02 29.60 -3.66
CA GLU A 274 3.20 30.08 -4.78
C GLU A 274 1.98 29.21 -5.08
N LYS A 275 2.10 27.87 -4.97
CA LYS A 275 0.98 26.95 -5.22
C LYS A 275 -0.08 27.05 -4.12
N ASP A 276 0.36 27.11 -2.86
CA ASP A 276 -0.55 27.25 -1.72
C ASP A 276 -1.27 28.60 -1.80
N TYR A 277 -0.55 29.69 -2.10
CA TYR A 277 -1.13 31.01 -2.31
C TYR A 277 -2.29 30.96 -3.31
N LEU A 278 -2.07 30.38 -4.49
CA LEU A 278 -3.11 30.28 -5.52
C LEU A 278 -4.32 29.46 -5.05
N MET A 279 -4.07 28.35 -4.34
CA MET A 279 -5.14 27.49 -3.82
C MET A 279 -5.96 28.16 -2.72
N LEU A 280 -5.32 28.92 -1.82
CA LEU A 280 -5.99 29.68 -0.76
C LEU A 280 -6.95 30.72 -1.34
N TYR A 281 -6.53 31.48 -2.34
CA TYR A 281 -7.41 32.44 -3.03
C TYR A 281 -8.57 31.76 -3.74
N LYS A 282 -8.33 30.65 -4.45
CA LYS A 282 -9.41 29.88 -5.08
C LYS A 282 -10.40 29.33 -4.06
N ALA A 283 -9.91 28.83 -2.93
CA ALA A 283 -10.76 28.34 -1.85
C ALA A 283 -11.59 29.47 -1.24
N HIS A 284 -11.00 30.64 -1.01
CA HIS A 284 -11.71 31.83 -0.55
C HIS A 284 -12.81 32.25 -1.52
N ASP A 285 -12.51 32.40 -2.81
CA ASP A 285 -13.49 32.78 -3.84
C ASP A 285 -14.66 31.78 -3.91
N PHE A 286 -14.34 30.47 -3.85
CA PHE A 286 -15.33 29.40 -3.81
C PHE A 286 -16.25 29.50 -2.58
N LEU A 287 -15.68 29.70 -1.39
CA LEU A 287 -16.44 29.83 -0.15
C LEU A 287 -17.31 31.10 -0.14
N SER A 288 -16.79 32.21 -0.67
CA SER A 288 -17.52 33.48 -0.80
C SER A 288 -18.74 33.34 -1.71
N ALA A 289 -18.63 32.61 -2.82
CA ALA A 289 -19.75 32.35 -3.72
C ALA A 289 -20.85 31.46 -3.11
N LEU A 290 -20.55 30.66 -2.08
CA LEU A 290 -21.56 29.87 -1.37
C LEU A 290 -22.37 30.69 -0.34
N ARG A 291 -21.90 31.90 0.00
CA ARG A 291 -22.57 32.79 0.97
C ARG A 291 -23.54 33.78 0.30
N THR A 292 -23.51 33.89 -1.03
CA THR A 292 -24.39 34.74 -1.85
C THR A 292 -25.62 33.99 -2.32
#